data_AF-A0A509EJ84-F1
#
_entry.id   AF-A0A509EJ84-F1
#
_cell.length_a   1.000
_cell.length_b   1.000
_cell.length_c   1.000
_cell.angle_alpha   90.00
_cell.angle_beta   90.00
_cell.angle_gamma   90.00
#
_symmetry.space_group_name_H-M   'P 1'
#
loop_
_entity.id
_entity.type
_entity.pdbx_description
1 polymer ?
#
loop_
_entity_poly.entity_id
_entity_poly.type
_entity_poly.pdbx_seq_one_letter_code
_entity_poly.pdbx_strand_id
1 'polypeptide(L)'
;MSEPTEITLERIALIRRLVVAWNSEGHGAPIVHPDAPYGSTDRDGDIANVTGDDEGAEEEHRAVGAALAAFVRHAALKPGRFTYHNPLVKLDPARTGDVFRDESGAAPEQITFDVAPEHLALIPHLAVRWDEARMVPLVDPAAPYGEADLETSMRSRLGGAEADLDRLHHAMQPALQIFLRYADIAPGDYA
;
A
#
# COMPACT_ATOMS: atom_id res chain seq x y z
N MET A 1 15.37 2.72 19.53
CA MET A 1 15.58 1.75 18.46
C MET A 1 14.33 0.91 18.40
N SER A 2 13.63 0.89 17.28
CA SER A 2 12.44 0.04 17.12
C SER A 2 12.86 -1.42 17.15
N GLU A 3 12.04 -2.29 17.72
CA GLU A 3 12.27 -3.73 17.67
C GLU A 3 12.20 -4.23 16.21
N PRO A 4 13.05 -5.19 15.81
CA PRO A 4 12.97 -5.78 14.48
C PRO A 4 11.59 -6.37 14.22
N THR A 5 11.08 -6.17 13.01
CA THR A 5 9.82 -6.75 12.54
C THR A 5 10.11 -8.01 11.74
N GLU A 6 9.59 -9.14 12.19
CA GLU A 6 9.68 -10.42 11.48
C GLU A 6 8.73 -10.45 10.26
N ILE A 7 9.28 -10.74 9.09
CA ILE A 7 8.53 -11.02 7.87
C ILE A 7 8.66 -12.51 7.55
N THR A 8 7.54 -13.24 7.64
CA THR A 8 7.44 -14.66 7.27
C THR A 8 6.98 -14.84 5.82
N LEU A 9 6.97 -16.09 5.31
CA LEU A 9 6.44 -16.39 3.98
C LEU A 9 4.93 -16.11 3.89
N GLU A 10 4.19 -16.44 4.95
CA GLU A 10 2.76 -16.21 5.10
C GLU A 10 2.46 -14.70 5.08
N ARG A 11 3.25 -13.89 5.80
CA ARG A 11 3.12 -12.42 5.78
C ARG A 11 3.41 -11.84 4.40
N ILE A 12 4.42 -12.34 3.69
CA ILE A 12 4.68 -11.93 2.30
C ILE A 12 3.47 -12.28 1.42
N ALA A 13 2.89 -13.47 1.58
CA ALA A 13 1.71 -13.89 0.84
C ALA A 13 0.47 -13.02 1.15
N LEU A 14 0.27 -12.63 2.41
CA LEU A 14 -0.79 -11.71 2.82
C LEU A 14 -0.58 -10.29 2.29
N ILE A 15 0.64 -9.75 2.38
CA ILE A 15 0.99 -8.43 1.84
C ILE A 15 0.70 -8.37 0.33
N ARG A 16 1.02 -9.42 -0.42
CA ARG A 16 0.73 -9.52 -1.86
C ARG A 16 -0.76 -9.50 -2.20
N ARG A 17 -1.63 -9.84 -1.24
CA ARG A 17 -3.08 -9.80 -1.38
C ARG A 17 -3.71 -8.48 -0.94
N LEU A 18 -2.93 -7.59 -0.31
CA LEU A 18 -3.45 -6.31 0.16
C LEU A 18 -4.03 -5.49 -1.00
N VAL A 19 -5.22 -4.96 -0.76
CA VAL A 19 -5.93 -4.05 -1.67
C VAL A 19 -5.61 -2.62 -1.28
N VAL A 20 -4.94 -1.89 -2.17
CA VAL A 20 -4.56 -0.49 -1.95
C VAL A 20 -5.59 0.43 -2.62
N ALA A 21 -6.21 1.28 -1.81
CA ALA A 21 -7.14 2.32 -2.21
C ALA A 21 -6.56 3.71 -1.92
N TRP A 22 -7.32 4.77 -2.23
CA TRP A 22 -6.96 6.15 -1.92
C TRP A 22 -7.76 6.69 -0.73
N ASN A 23 -7.08 7.23 0.27
CA ASN A 23 -7.68 8.09 1.29
C ASN A 23 -7.51 9.54 0.83
N SER A 24 -8.60 10.33 0.77
CA SER A 24 -8.57 11.74 0.34
C SER A 24 -8.41 12.73 1.50
N GLU A 25 -8.29 12.27 2.75
CA GLU A 25 -7.98 13.13 3.89
C GLU A 25 -6.61 13.81 3.73
N GLY A 26 -6.43 15.01 4.30
CA GLY A 26 -5.15 15.72 4.28
C GLY A 26 -4.65 15.99 2.85
N HIS A 27 -3.44 15.55 2.55
CA HIS A 27 -2.85 15.60 1.20
C HIS A 27 -3.35 14.48 0.27
N GLY A 28 -4.12 13.54 0.83
CA GLY A 28 -4.40 12.25 0.25
C GLY A 28 -3.23 11.28 0.44
N ALA A 29 -3.53 9.99 0.51
CA ALA A 29 -2.50 8.95 0.60
C ALA A 29 -3.05 7.55 0.31
N PRO A 30 -2.20 6.58 -0.07
CA PRO A 30 -2.59 5.18 -0.14
C PRO A 30 -3.05 4.62 1.23
N ILE A 31 -4.10 3.79 1.20
CA ILE A 31 -4.64 3.09 2.38
C ILE A 31 -4.99 1.64 1.99
N VAL A 32 -4.85 0.69 2.92
CA VAL A 32 -5.43 -0.65 2.71
C VAL A 32 -6.94 -0.58 2.86
N HIS A 33 -7.70 -1.16 1.91
CA HIS A 33 -9.17 -1.06 1.91
C HIS A 33 -9.76 -1.57 3.24
N PRO A 34 -10.46 -0.73 4.04
CA PRO A 34 -10.89 -1.07 5.39
C PRO A 34 -11.80 -2.30 5.47
N ASP A 35 -12.75 -2.39 4.54
CA ASP A 35 -13.77 -3.44 4.59
C ASP A 35 -13.37 -4.68 3.77
N ALA A 36 -12.28 -4.61 3.01
CA ALA A 36 -11.87 -5.69 2.12
C ALA A 36 -10.34 -5.70 1.93
N PRO A 37 -9.56 -5.78 3.01
CA PRO A 37 -8.12 -5.60 2.97
C PRO A 37 -7.42 -6.63 2.08
N TYR A 38 -7.98 -7.83 1.93
CA TYR A 38 -7.44 -8.92 1.11
C TYR A 38 -8.26 -9.22 -0.15
N GLY A 39 -9.19 -8.32 -0.52
CA GLY A 39 -10.02 -8.44 -1.73
C GLY A 39 -11.43 -8.99 -1.51
N SER A 40 -11.77 -9.39 -0.28
CA SER A 40 -13.13 -9.77 0.12
C SER A 40 -13.48 -9.18 1.49
N THR A 41 -14.78 -9.15 1.82
CA THR A 41 -15.25 -8.75 3.16
C THR A 41 -15.04 -9.82 4.23
N ASP A 42 -14.56 -11.00 3.85
CA ASP A 42 -14.23 -12.11 4.76
C ASP A 42 -12.72 -12.10 5.07
N ARG A 43 -12.30 -11.09 5.84
CA ARG A 43 -10.89 -10.89 6.19
C ARG A 43 -10.29 -12.12 6.86
N ASP A 44 -11.00 -12.68 7.83
CA ASP A 44 -10.48 -13.76 8.67
C ASP A 44 -10.37 -15.06 7.84
N GLY A 45 -11.33 -15.34 6.97
CA GLY A 45 -11.23 -16.42 5.98
C GLY A 45 -10.08 -16.23 5.00
N ASP A 46 -9.86 -15.00 4.50
CA ASP A 46 -8.72 -14.69 3.61
C ASP A 46 -7.36 -14.92 4.29
N ILE A 47 -7.25 -14.62 5.59
CA ILE A 47 -6.06 -14.89 6.39
C ILE A 47 -5.89 -16.39 6.62
N ALA A 48 -6.93 -17.08 7.09
CA ALA A 48 -6.90 -18.52 7.35
C ALA A 48 -6.54 -19.33 6.09
N ASN A 49 -6.96 -18.87 4.91
CA ASN A 49 -6.58 -19.47 3.62
C ASN A 49 -5.07 -19.37 3.31
N VAL A 50 -4.32 -18.51 3.98
CA VAL A 50 -2.85 -18.41 3.87
C VAL A 50 -2.16 -19.11 5.03
N THR A 51 -2.59 -18.86 6.25
CA THR A 51 -1.92 -19.30 7.48
C THR A 51 -2.30 -20.73 7.88
N GLY A 52 -3.46 -21.21 7.44
CA GLY A 52 -4.07 -22.45 7.94
C GLY A 52 -4.62 -22.33 9.37
N ASP A 53 -4.75 -21.11 9.89
CA ASP A 53 -5.20 -20.80 11.25
C ASP A 53 -6.27 -19.69 11.22
N ASP A 54 -7.46 -20.00 11.74
CA ASP A 54 -8.61 -19.10 11.84
C ASP A 54 -8.74 -18.43 13.21
N GLU A 55 -8.10 -18.93 14.26
CA GLU A 55 -8.20 -18.39 15.61
C GLU A 55 -7.33 -17.12 15.80
N GLY A 56 -6.20 -17.04 15.09
CA GLY A 56 -5.22 -15.95 15.19
C GLY A 56 -5.40 -14.78 14.21
N ALA A 57 -6.52 -14.70 13.47
CA ALA A 57 -6.64 -13.80 12.32
C ALA A 57 -6.47 -12.30 12.64
N GLU A 58 -6.99 -11.82 13.77
CA GLU A 58 -6.84 -10.41 14.16
C GLU A 58 -5.39 -10.05 14.50
N GLU A 59 -4.72 -10.91 15.26
CA GLU A 59 -3.31 -10.75 15.61
C GLU A 59 -2.44 -10.76 14.36
N GLU A 60 -2.70 -11.69 13.44
CA GLU A 60 -1.96 -11.77 12.19
C GLU A 60 -2.25 -10.56 11.29
N HIS A 61 -3.49 -10.05 11.26
CA HIS A 61 -3.81 -8.81 10.54
C HIS A 61 -3.02 -7.61 11.07
N ARG A 62 -2.90 -7.51 12.41
CA ARG A 62 -2.09 -6.48 13.07
C ARG A 62 -0.61 -6.63 12.74
N ALA A 63 -0.11 -7.87 12.73
CA ALA A 63 1.26 -8.21 12.36
C ALA A 63 1.57 -7.87 10.88
N VAL A 64 0.64 -8.12 9.96
CA VAL A 64 0.74 -7.69 8.55
C VAL A 64 0.87 -6.17 8.44
N GLY A 65 0.17 -5.40 9.28
CA GLY A 65 0.33 -3.95 9.32
C GLY A 65 1.74 -3.49 9.69
N ALA A 66 2.37 -4.13 10.68
CA ALA A 66 3.76 -3.86 11.04
C ALA A 66 4.73 -4.33 9.94
N ALA A 67 4.51 -5.54 9.41
CA ALA A 67 5.29 -6.12 8.32
C ALA A 67 5.23 -5.27 7.05
N LEU A 68 4.09 -4.64 6.74
CA LEU A 68 3.95 -3.73 5.61
C LEU A 68 4.93 -2.55 5.69
N ALA A 69 5.09 -1.96 6.89
CA ALA A 69 6.02 -0.85 7.08
C ALA A 69 7.47 -1.28 6.83
N ALA A 70 7.86 -2.49 7.24
CA ALA A 70 9.16 -3.05 6.92
C ALA A 70 9.29 -3.42 5.43
N PHE A 71 8.23 -4.00 4.84
CA PHE A 71 8.19 -4.40 3.43
C PHE A 71 8.42 -3.21 2.49
N VAL A 72 7.73 -2.08 2.70
CA VAL A 72 7.93 -0.89 1.85
C VAL A 72 9.33 -0.31 1.93
N ARG A 73 10.03 -0.48 3.08
CA ARG A 73 11.40 0.01 3.27
C ARG A 73 12.45 -0.87 2.62
N HIS A 74 12.25 -2.19 2.63
CA HIS A 74 13.32 -3.16 2.36
C HIS A 74 13.10 -4.02 1.11
N ALA A 75 11.85 -4.17 0.64
CA ALA A 75 11.58 -4.92 -0.58
C ALA A 75 12.10 -4.17 -1.82
N ALA A 76 12.41 -4.91 -2.87
CA ALA A 76 12.92 -4.35 -4.11
C ALA A 76 12.01 -4.71 -5.28
N LEU A 77 11.69 -3.71 -6.11
CA LEU A 77 11.01 -3.87 -7.38
C LEU A 77 11.85 -3.20 -8.47
N LYS A 78 11.95 -3.80 -9.64
CA LYS A 78 12.56 -3.14 -10.81
C LYS A 78 11.52 -2.23 -11.48
N PRO A 79 11.91 -1.03 -11.97
CA PRO A 79 11.03 -0.23 -12.80
C PRO A 79 10.52 -1.02 -14.01
N GLY A 80 9.30 -0.74 -14.44
CA GLY A 80 8.72 -1.44 -15.58
C GLY A 80 7.23 -1.23 -15.73
N ARG A 81 6.69 -1.83 -16.80
CA ARG A 81 5.27 -1.83 -17.11
C ARG A 81 4.60 -3.05 -16.51
N PHE A 82 3.65 -2.82 -15.62
CA PHE A 82 2.91 -3.88 -14.93
C PHE A 82 1.44 -3.85 -15.32
N THR A 83 0.78 -4.98 -15.24
CA THR A 83 -0.67 -5.10 -15.46
C THR A 83 -1.28 -5.94 -14.37
N TYR A 84 -2.40 -5.47 -13.81
CA TYR A 84 -3.09 -6.18 -12.75
C TYR A 84 -4.61 -5.96 -12.83
N HIS A 85 -5.38 -6.93 -12.31
CA HIS A 85 -6.82 -6.75 -12.13
C HIS A 85 -7.09 -5.77 -10.99
N ASN A 86 -7.86 -4.73 -11.27
CA ASN A 86 -8.22 -3.71 -10.29
C ASN A 86 -9.19 -4.30 -9.26
N PRO A 87 -8.76 -4.53 -8.01
CA PRO A 87 -9.63 -5.09 -6.99
C PRO A 87 -10.77 -4.14 -6.60
N LEU A 88 -10.60 -2.83 -6.79
CA LEU A 88 -11.54 -1.80 -6.34
C LEU A 88 -12.81 -1.71 -7.20
N VAL A 89 -12.84 -2.30 -8.40
CA VAL A 89 -14.00 -2.23 -9.31
C VAL A 89 -15.26 -2.84 -8.70
N LYS A 90 -15.10 -3.86 -7.86
CA LYS A 90 -16.21 -4.59 -7.24
C LYS A 90 -16.52 -4.13 -5.82
N LEU A 91 -15.76 -3.17 -5.29
CA LEU A 91 -15.87 -2.71 -3.91
C LEU A 91 -16.65 -1.40 -3.85
N ASP A 92 -17.27 -1.16 -2.70
CA ASP A 92 -18.04 0.06 -2.45
C ASP A 92 -17.10 1.28 -2.38
N PRO A 93 -17.26 2.28 -3.28
CA PRO A 93 -16.42 3.48 -3.26
C PRO A 93 -16.71 4.43 -2.10
N ALA A 94 -17.76 4.22 -1.31
CA ALA A 94 -18.15 5.15 -0.24
C ALA A 94 -17.07 5.31 0.85
N ARG A 95 -16.19 4.31 1.00
CA ARG A 95 -15.24 4.21 2.12
C ARG A 95 -13.83 4.65 1.75
N THR A 96 -13.45 4.48 0.48
CA THR A 96 -12.14 4.84 -0.07
C THR A 96 -12.25 5.15 -1.56
N GLY A 97 -11.34 5.98 -2.07
CA GLY A 97 -11.24 6.31 -3.49
C GLY A 97 -10.44 5.31 -4.32
N ASP A 98 -10.53 5.49 -5.64
CA ASP A 98 -9.65 4.86 -6.63
C ASP A 98 -9.18 5.97 -7.58
N VAL A 99 -7.86 6.20 -7.69
CA VAL A 99 -7.26 7.25 -8.51
C VAL A 99 -7.55 7.11 -10.01
N PHE A 100 -8.02 5.93 -10.44
CA PHE A 100 -8.44 5.68 -11.83
C PHE A 100 -9.94 5.82 -12.06
N ARG A 101 -10.71 6.15 -11.01
CA ARG A 101 -12.15 6.35 -11.16
C ARG A 101 -12.41 7.62 -11.94
N ASP A 102 -13.21 7.51 -12.99
CA ASP A 102 -13.60 8.65 -13.81
C ASP A 102 -14.74 9.47 -13.18
N GLU A 103 -15.13 10.56 -13.84
CA GLU A 103 -16.21 11.46 -13.40
C GLU A 103 -17.57 10.76 -13.30
N SER A 104 -17.77 9.64 -14.02
CA SER A 104 -18.99 8.83 -13.95
C SER A 104 -18.99 7.86 -12.77
N GLY A 105 -17.87 7.76 -12.06
CA GLY A 105 -17.68 6.81 -10.99
C GLY A 105 -17.23 5.42 -11.48
N ALA A 106 -16.90 5.25 -12.76
CA ALA A 106 -16.44 3.97 -13.30
C ALA A 106 -14.93 3.81 -13.08
N ALA A 107 -14.50 2.60 -12.71
CA ALA A 107 -13.10 2.24 -12.58
C ALA A 107 -12.76 1.11 -13.58
N PRO A 108 -11.54 1.09 -14.16
CA PRO A 108 -11.14 0.07 -15.13
C PRO A 108 -10.94 -1.29 -14.44
N GLU A 109 -11.42 -2.39 -15.05
CA GLU A 109 -11.22 -3.77 -14.55
C GLU A 109 -9.76 -4.22 -14.54
N GLN A 110 -8.96 -3.66 -15.45
CA GLN A 110 -7.54 -3.94 -15.58
C GLN A 110 -6.78 -2.62 -15.65
N ILE A 111 -5.75 -2.52 -14.83
CA ILE A 111 -4.85 -1.37 -14.80
C ILE A 111 -3.53 -1.79 -15.41
N THR A 112 -3.05 -1.02 -16.37
CA THR A 112 -1.69 -1.08 -16.87
C THR A 112 -0.98 0.20 -16.47
N PHE A 113 0.12 0.08 -15.74
CA PHE A 113 0.81 1.21 -15.14
C PHE A 113 2.33 1.03 -15.22
N ASP A 114 3.02 2.14 -15.51
CA ASP A 114 4.48 2.20 -15.58
C ASP A 114 5.04 2.64 -14.22
N VAL A 115 5.61 1.69 -13.47
CA VAL A 115 6.32 2.00 -12.23
C VAL A 115 7.69 2.58 -12.61
N ALA A 116 7.77 3.90 -12.62
CA ALA A 116 8.98 4.66 -12.83
C ALA A 116 9.91 4.70 -11.60
N PRO A 117 11.23 4.99 -11.77
CA PRO A 117 12.19 5.10 -10.67
C PRO A 117 11.78 6.08 -9.56
N GLU A 118 11.06 7.15 -9.90
CA GLU A 118 10.58 8.18 -8.97
C GLU A 118 9.59 7.60 -7.97
N HIS A 119 8.69 6.69 -8.40
CA HIS A 119 7.79 6.00 -7.47
C HIS A 119 8.60 5.15 -6.49
N LEU A 120 9.57 4.38 -7.00
CA LEU A 120 10.40 3.50 -6.18
C LEU A 120 11.31 4.26 -5.21
N ALA A 121 11.70 5.49 -5.55
CA ALA A 121 12.42 6.37 -4.64
C ALA A 121 11.53 6.88 -3.49
N LEU A 122 10.22 6.98 -3.70
CA LEU A 122 9.27 7.45 -2.70
C LEU A 122 8.73 6.33 -1.79
N ILE A 123 8.55 5.09 -2.30
CA ILE A 123 7.96 3.96 -1.55
C ILE A 123 8.66 3.71 -0.19
N PRO A 124 10.00 3.66 -0.09
CA PRO A 124 10.70 3.43 1.18
C PRO A 124 10.49 4.53 2.23
N HIS A 125 9.90 5.65 1.84
CA HIS A 125 9.68 6.81 2.69
C HIS A 125 8.21 7.02 3.04
N LEU A 126 7.32 6.14 2.60
CA LEU A 126 5.92 6.19 2.98
C LEU A 126 5.78 6.06 4.50
N ALA A 127 5.08 7.02 5.11
CA ALA A 127 4.78 7.05 6.53
C ALA A 127 3.65 6.06 6.88
N VAL A 128 3.94 4.76 6.79
CA VAL A 128 2.99 3.70 7.10
C VAL A 128 2.71 3.68 8.61
N ARG A 129 1.43 3.75 8.98
CA ARG A 129 0.93 3.67 10.34
C ARG A 129 -0.32 2.79 10.40
N TRP A 130 -0.71 2.41 11.61
CA TRP A 130 -1.98 1.72 11.83
C TRP A 130 -3.13 2.70 12.08
N ASP A 131 -4.27 2.47 11.42
CA ASP A 131 -5.53 3.13 11.70
C ASP A 131 -6.30 2.36 12.77
N GLU A 132 -6.36 2.84 14.01
CA GLU A 132 -7.16 2.17 15.04
C GLU A 132 -8.68 2.29 14.77
N ALA A 133 -9.14 3.32 14.06
CA ALA A 133 -10.57 3.49 13.79
C ALA A 133 -11.04 2.59 12.64
N ARG A 134 -10.17 2.34 11.65
CA ARG A 134 -10.47 1.50 10.48
C ARG A 134 -9.89 0.09 10.58
N MET A 135 -9.06 -0.18 11.59
CA MET A 135 -8.38 -1.46 11.83
C MET A 135 -7.56 -1.96 10.63
N VAL A 136 -6.86 -1.05 9.94
CA VAL A 136 -6.02 -1.35 8.77
C VAL A 136 -4.79 -0.46 8.74
N PRO A 137 -3.70 -0.86 8.06
CA PRO A 137 -2.58 0.04 7.82
C PRO A 137 -2.92 1.09 6.75
N LEU A 138 -2.39 2.30 6.93
CA LEU A 138 -2.46 3.38 5.96
C LEU A 138 -1.13 4.12 5.85
N VAL A 139 -0.94 4.87 4.77
CA VAL A 139 0.06 5.94 4.73
C VAL A 139 -0.54 7.19 5.37
N ASP A 140 0.20 7.88 6.24
CA ASP A 140 -0.29 9.08 6.94
C ASP A 140 -0.71 10.19 5.95
N PRO A 141 -2.00 10.54 5.85
CA PRO A 141 -2.48 11.56 4.92
C PRO A 141 -2.00 12.98 5.26
N ALA A 142 -1.61 13.24 6.51
CA ALA A 142 -1.11 14.54 6.93
C ALA A 142 0.39 14.71 6.64
N ALA A 143 1.13 13.59 6.56
CA ALA A 143 2.57 13.60 6.31
C ALA A 143 2.99 12.33 5.54
N PRO A 144 2.58 12.16 4.27
CA PRO A 144 2.73 10.87 3.57
C PRO A 144 4.18 10.37 3.45
N TYR A 145 5.15 11.27 3.54
CA TYR A 145 6.58 10.98 3.43
C TYR A 145 7.39 11.33 4.70
N GLY A 146 6.69 11.45 5.84
CA GLY A 146 7.28 11.67 7.16
C GLY A 146 7.37 13.13 7.62
N GLU A 147 7.17 14.09 6.72
CA GLU A 147 7.06 15.52 7.06
C GLU A 147 5.73 16.09 6.54
N ALA A 148 5.25 17.16 7.17
CA ALA A 148 3.96 17.77 6.85
C ALA A 148 3.95 18.48 5.48
N ASP A 149 5.10 18.97 5.00
CA ASP A 149 5.20 19.63 3.70
C ASP A 149 5.43 18.57 2.60
N LEU A 150 4.36 18.27 1.86
CA LEU A 150 4.35 17.22 0.83
C LEU A 150 5.42 17.47 -0.25
N GLU A 151 5.43 18.68 -0.83
CA GLU A 151 6.28 19.05 -1.96
C GLU A 151 7.77 19.00 -1.58
N THR A 152 8.12 19.59 -0.44
CA THR A 152 9.48 19.61 0.09
C THR A 152 9.95 18.20 0.39
N SER A 153 9.09 17.38 1.00
CA SER A 153 9.39 15.98 1.29
C SER A 153 9.72 15.23 0.01
N MET A 154 8.84 15.26 -0.99
CA MET A 154 9.04 14.55 -2.25
C MET A 154 10.32 15.00 -2.95
N ARG A 155 10.56 16.31 -3.06
CA ARG A 155 11.79 16.83 -3.69
C ARG A 155 13.05 16.35 -3.00
N SER A 156 13.05 16.31 -1.67
CA SER A 156 14.19 15.81 -0.89
C SER A 156 14.52 14.35 -1.21
N ARG A 157 13.49 13.50 -1.41
CA ARG A 157 13.65 12.07 -1.70
C ARG A 157 14.01 11.80 -3.17
N LEU A 158 13.52 12.66 -4.07
CA LEU A 158 13.77 12.57 -5.51
C LEU A 158 15.12 13.19 -5.92
N GLY A 159 15.88 13.75 -4.98
CA GLY A 159 17.18 14.39 -5.29
C GLY A 159 17.05 15.61 -6.20
N GLY A 160 15.91 16.31 -6.17
CA GLY A 160 15.66 17.50 -6.98
C GLY A 160 15.23 17.26 -8.43
N ALA A 161 14.80 16.04 -8.79
CA ALA A 161 14.25 15.77 -10.12
C ALA A 161 13.02 16.66 -10.42
N GLU A 162 12.96 17.22 -11.63
CA GLU A 162 11.77 17.91 -12.13
C GLU A 162 10.70 16.87 -12.48
N ALA A 163 9.70 16.74 -11.62
CA ALA A 163 8.53 15.91 -11.83
C ALA A 163 7.27 16.72 -11.52
N ASP A 164 6.18 16.37 -12.19
CA ASP A 164 4.83 16.78 -11.77
C ASP A 164 4.51 16.03 -10.47
N LEU A 165 4.77 16.69 -9.33
CA LEU A 165 4.71 16.07 -8.00
C LEU A 165 3.29 15.69 -7.60
N ASP A 166 2.29 16.49 -7.99
CA ASP A 166 0.88 16.17 -7.70
C ASP A 166 0.47 14.89 -8.43
N ARG A 167 0.80 14.80 -9.73
CA ARG A 167 0.56 13.60 -10.51
C ARG A 167 1.32 12.39 -9.97
N LEU A 168 2.59 12.58 -9.60
CA LEU A 168 3.43 11.51 -9.05
C LEU A 168 2.89 11.01 -7.71
N HIS A 169 2.45 11.92 -6.83
CA HIS A 169 1.85 11.59 -5.54
C HIS A 169 0.55 10.80 -5.71
N HIS A 170 -0.36 11.27 -6.57
CA HIS A 170 -1.60 10.57 -6.86
C HIS A 170 -1.35 9.19 -7.50
N ALA A 171 -0.29 9.07 -8.30
CA ALA A 171 0.14 7.81 -8.90
C ALA A 171 0.77 6.82 -7.89
N MET A 172 0.92 7.18 -6.61
CA MET A 172 1.42 6.26 -5.59
C MET A 172 0.43 5.15 -5.24
N GLN A 173 -0.89 5.31 -5.44
CA GLN A 173 -1.85 4.21 -5.22
C GLN A 173 -1.53 3.00 -6.12
N PRO A 174 -1.52 3.10 -7.46
CA PRO A 174 -1.15 1.97 -8.32
C PRO A 174 0.29 1.51 -8.11
N ALA A 175 1.23 2.45 -7.92
CA ALA A 175 2.63 2.08 -7.71
C ALA A 175 2.79 1.21 -6.45
N LEU A 176 2.13 1.58 -5.35
CA LEU A 176 2.14 0.78 -4.12
C LEU A 176 1.40 -0.56 -4.35
N GLN A 177 0.23 -0.56 -4.99
CA GLN A 177 -0.49 -1.81 -5.29
C GLN A 177 0.38 -2.81 -6.06
N ILE A 178 1.14 -2.34 -7.04
CA ILE A 178 2.07 -3.14 -7.84
C ILE A 178 3.26 -3.57 -6.99
N PHE A 179 3.84 -2.65 -6.21
CA PHE A 179 4.95 -2.95 -5.32
C PHE A 179 4.62 -4.07 -4.34
N LEU A 180 3.47 -4.02 -3.68
CA LEU A 180 3.05 -5.08 -2.76
C LEU A 180 2.89 -6.44 -3.46
N ARG A 181 2.44 -6.46 -4.70
CA ARG A 181 2.23 -7.70 -5.48
C ARG A 181 3.51 -8.32 -6.01
N TYR A 182 4.47 -7.50 -6.44
CA TYR A 182 5.58 -7.94 -7.28
C TYR A 182 6.97 -7.67 -6.70
N ALA A 183 7.10 -6.89 -5.63
CA ALA A 183 8.41 -6.68 -5.01
C ALA A 183 8.93 -7.98 -4.38
N ASP A 184 10.26 -8.11 -4.42
CA ASP A 184 10.99 -9.22 -3.86
C ASP A 184 11.56 -8.84 -2.50
N ILE A 185 11.34 -9.74 -1.53
CA ILE A 185 11.91 -9.69 -0.20
C ILE A 185 12.06 -11.14 0.30
N ALA A 186 13.12 -11.42 1.06
CA ALA A 186 13.27 -12.72 1.71
C ALA A 186 12.60 -12.70 3.09
N PRO A 187 12.14 -13.85 3.63
CA PRO A 187 11.76 -13.92 5.03
C PRO A 187 12.94 -13.54 5.94
N GLY A 188 12.66 -12.90 7.08
CA GLY A 188 13.67 -12.50 8.06
C GLY A 188 13.24 -11.34 8.95
N ASP A 189 14.16 -10.89 9.80
CA ASP A 189 13.97 -9.76 10.71
C ASP A 189 14.47 -8.45 10.08
N TYR A 190 13.61 -7.43 10.06
CA TYR A 190 13.88 -6.15 9.42
C TYR A 190 13.76 -4.98 10.41
N ALA A 191 14.68 -4.03 10.32
CA ALA A 191 14.69 -2.82 11.15
C ALA A 191 13.76 -1.70 10.64
#